data_AF-A0A934SB61-F1
#
_entry.id   AF-A0A934SB61-F1
#
_cell.length_a   1.000
_cell.length_b   1.000
_cell.length_c   1.000
_cell.angle_alpha   90.00
_cell.angle_beta   90.00
_cell.angle_gamma   90.00
#
_symmetry.space_group_name_H-M   'P 1'
#
loop_
_entity.id
_entity.type
_entity.pdbx_description
1 polymer ?
#
loop_
_entity_poly.entity_id
_entity_poly.type
_entity_poly.pdbx_seq_one_letter_code
_entity_poly.pdbx_strand_id
1 'polypeptide(L)'
;MAKNKKFVGLFIAFAFSLTALLFYGVYSDEISLHDQDQGNEKLESGKEFPERFASLTKQPKHSENASNSYDVNDSLSEVTKGYDLLKSKFSGKSLRDEQIEYIGRVTIGLSPMEICLFLDYVSDELGDDMERLAHLIGAAMSTADSELGNSEEIQKWVISVKSPIFKTALLREMGRYYSGVAGSDPMPFYQKISLESEKDRFLAGFIEKFTGDVRSPIEWLIKFSPESGEHPQLIKVIKNLPESYDISKISQYSSENVNSLSDDVKGALIGKWVDTDPVAAANFLAGSKISDAEQILGSMMSSSSEKLLPLMSAWENTPQKDDAISHLLQNFTIHSPQLAWELGLQMSNAENRELLLTEVYYEWAEKNKEDADAAWNKFFGE
;
A
#
# COMPACT_ATOMS: atom_id res chain seq x y z
N MET A 1 24.60 -20.78 31.09
CA MET A 1 23.72 -19.84 30.34
C MET A 1 22.77 -20.62 29.41
N ALA A 2 21.76 -21.31 29.94
CA ALA A 2 20.84 -22.14 29.13
C ALA A 2 19.37 -22.11 29.62
N LYS A 3 18.93 -21.04 30.29
CA LYS A 3 17.57 -20.95 30.86
C LYS A 3 16.65 -19.85 30.28
N ASN A 4 17.10 -19.07 29.29
CA ASN A 4 16.30 -17.94 28.77
C ASN A 4 15.58 -18.15 27.42
N LYS A 5 15.76 -19.29 26.73
CA LYS A 5 15.09 -19.49 25.42
C LYS A 5 13.57 -19.71 25.54
N LYS A 6 13.09 -20.32 26.63
CA LYS A 6 11.66 -20.57 26.85
C LYS A 6 10.86 -19.30 27.16
N PHE A 7 11.52 -18.27 27.73
CA PHE A 7 10.86 -17.00 28.05
C PHE A 7 10.67 -16.11 26.81
N VAL A 8 11.61 -16.17 25.86
CA VAL A 8 11.53 -15.41 24.60
C VAL A 8 10.42 -15.92 23.68
N GLY A 9 10.25 -17.25 23.55
CA GLY A 9 9.17 -17.83 22.73
C GLY A 9 7.75 -17.51 23.24
N LEU A 10 7.56 -17.53 24.55
CA LEU A 10 6.27 -17.18 25.17
C LEU A 10 5.95 -15.68 25.01
N PHE A 11 6.96 -14.82 25.10
CA PHE A 11 6.80 -13.37 24.94
C PHE A 11 6.47 -12.98 23.50
N ILE A 12 7.06 -13.68 22.53
CA ILE A 12 6.79 -13.50 21.10
C ILE A 12 5.35 -13.92 20.77
N ALA A 13 4.91 -15.11 21.19
CA ALA A 13 3.54 -15.57 20.95
C ALA A 13 2.48 -14.67 21.60
N PHE A 14 2.78 -14.12 22.79
CA PHE A 14 1.90 -13.18 23.49
C PHE A 14 1.83 -11.81 22.81
N ALA A 15 2.98 -11.27 22.36
CA ALA A 15 3.03 -10.01 21.62
C ALA A 15 2.28 -10.10 20.28
N PHE A 16 2.38 -11.23 19.57
CA PHE A 16 1.68 -11.42 18.29
C PHE A 16 0.17 -11.65 18.46
N SER A 17 -0.26 -12.37 19.49
CA SER A 17 -1.70 -12.50 19.82
C SER A 17 -2.31 -11.14 20.16
N LEU A 18 -1.57 -10.28 20.86
CA LEU A 18 -2.00 -8.93 21.18
C LEU A 18 -2.09 -8.04 19.92
N THR A 19 -1.13 -8.15 19.00
CA THR A 19 -1.16 -7.42 17.71
C THR A 19 -2.34 -7.85 16.84
N ALA A 20 -2.60 -9.17 16.72
CA ALA A 20 -3.76 -9.67 15.99
C ALA A 20 -5.10 -9.19 16.60
N LEU A 21 -5.20 -9.16 17.94
CA LEU A 21 -6.35 -8.61 18.66
C LEU A 21 -6.52 -7.09 18.45
N LEU A 22 -5.42 -6.33 18.41
CA LEU A 22 -5.46 -4.88 18.19
C LEU A 22 -5.87 -4.53 16.75
N PHE A 23 -5.39 -5.27 15.75
CA PHE A 23 -5.85 -5.10 14.36
C PHE A 23 -7.32 -5.47 14.20
N TYR A 24 -7.80 -6.51 14.91
CA TYR A 24 -9.21 -6.89 14.90
C TYR A 24 -10.11 -5.82 15.55
N GLY A 25 -9.67 -5.19 16.64
CA GLY A 25 -10.39 -4.09 17.29
C GLY A 25 -10.56 -2.87 16.38
N VAL A 26 -9.47 -2.43 15.72
CA VAL A 26 -9.47 -1.28 14.81
C VAL A 26 -10.38 -1.51 13.59
N TYR A 27 -10.41 -2.72 13.04
CA TYR A 27 -11.29 -3.06 11.91
C TYR A 27 -12.78 -3.16 12.31
N SER A 28 -13.08 -3.54 13.54
CA SER A 28 -14.48 -3.60 14.01
C SER A 28 -15.11 -2.21 14.17
N ASP A 29 -14.30 -1.20 14.54
CA ASP A 29 -14.75 0.18 14.70
C ASP A 29 -14.97 0.89 13.34
N GLU A 30 -14.16 0.60 12.31
CA GLU A 30 -14.37 1.12 10.96
C GLU A 30 -15.66 0.59 10.30
N ILE A 31 -16.09 -0.62 10.63
CA ILE A 31 -17.35 -1.19 10.14
C ILE A 31 -18.56 -0.63 10.92
N SER A 32 -18.39 -0.34 12.22
CA SER A 32 -19.45 0.22 13.06
C SER A 32 -19.86 1.65 12.66
N LEU A 33 -18.96 2.40 12.02
CA LEU A 33 -19.25 3.74 11.47
C LEU A 33 -20.13 3.73 10.21
N HIS A 34 -20.34 2.57 9.58
CA HIS A 34 -21.19 2.45 8.38
C HIS A 34 -22.59 1.88 8.63
N ASP A 35 -22.93 1.47 9.86
CA ASP A 35 -24.19 0.79 10.19
C ASP A 35 -24.89 1.36 11.45
N GLN A 36 -24.80 2.67 11.69
CA GLN A 36 -25.68 3.34 12.67
C GLN A 36 -26.97 3.83 12.01
N ASP A 37 -27.86 2.88 11.69
CA ASP A 37 -29.30 3.16 11.73
C ASP A 37 -30.09 1.85 11.92
N GLN A 38 -30.08 1.28 13.14
CA GLN A 38 -31.25 0.61 13.73
C GLN A 38 -30.98 0.03 15.14
N GLY A 39 -31.89 0.36 16.07
CA GLY A 39 -32.36 -0.57 17.10
C GLY A 39 -31.49 -0.78 18.35
N ASN A 40 -31.78 -0.02 19.40
CA ASN A 40 -31.35 -0.30 20.78
C ASN A 40 -31.92 -1.65 21.28
N GLU A 41 -31.08 -2.67 21.40
CA GLU A 41 -31.28 -3.75 22.37
C GLU A 41 -30.11 -3.80 23.37
N LYS A 42 -30.47 -3.69 24.65
CA LYS A 42 -29.56 -3.83 25.79
C LYS A 42 -29.03 -5.26 25.84
N LEU A 43 -27.73 -5.43 25.58
CA LEU A 43 -27.01 -6.65 25.93
C LEU A 43 -26.64 -6.63 27.43
N GLU A 44 -27.19 -7.57 28.18
CA GLU A 44 -26.80 -7.84 29.56
C GLU A 44 -25.39 -8.43 29.62
N SER A 45 -24.55 -7.80 30.43
CA SER A 45 -23.16 -8.19 30.66
C SER A 45 -23.06 -9.40 31.61
N GLY A 46 -22.42 -10.47 31.11
CA GLY A 46 -21.30 -11.15 31.78
C GLY A 46 -21.58 -11.94 33.06
N LYS A 47 -21.22 -13.24 33.04
CA LYS A 47 -20.38 -13.89 34.08
C LYS A 47 -19.96 -15.36 33.85
N GLU A 48 -20.30 -16.02 32.73
CA GLU A 48 -19.95 -17.45 32.56
C GLU A 48 -18.87 -17.77 31.52
N PHE A 49 -18.22 -16.76 30.94
CA PHE A 49 -17.29 -16.94 29.83
C PHE A 49 -15.89 -17.53 30.15
N PRO A 50 -15.26 -17.39 31.35
CA PRO A 50 -13.86 -17.80 31.49
C PRO A 50 -13.60 -19.31 31.68
N GLU A 51 -14.53 -20.07 32.27
CA GLU A 51 -14.21 -21.42 32.77
C GLU A 51 -14.35 -22.54 31.72
N ARG A 52 -15.17 -22.35 30.69
CA ARG A 52 -15.32 -23.35 29.59
C ARG A 52 -14.18 -23.32 28.57
N PHE A 53 -13.36 -22.27 28.54
CA PHE A 53 -12.28 -22.09 27.57
C PHE A 53 -10.92 -22.67 28.02
N ALA A 54 -10.72 -22.92 29.31
CA ALA A 54 -9.46 -23.47 29.83
C ALA A 54 -9.20 -24.95 29.45
N SER A 55 -10.22 -25.67 28.97
CA SER A 55 -10.08 -27.07 28.53
C SER A 55 -9.65 -27.23 27.07
N LEU A 56 -9.85 -26.22 26.22
CA LEU A 56 -9.56 -26.27 24.78
C LEU A 56 -8.23 -25.59 24.40
N THR A 57 -7.60 -24.87 25.33
CA THR A 57 -6.33 -24.14 25.13
C THR A 57 -5.12 -24.85 25.74
N LYS A 58 -5.26 -26.12 26.16
CA LYS A 58 -4.10 -26.91 26.59
C LYS A 58 -3.21 -27.19 25.38
N GLN A 59 -2.22 -26.33 25.16
CA GLN A 59 -1.11 -26.64 24.27
C GLN A 59 -0.52 -28.01 24.67
N PRO A 60 -0.31 -28.93 23.72
CA PRO A 60 0.38 -30.17 24.01
C PRO A 60 1.78 -29.82 24.51
N LYS A 61 2.16 -30.41 25.66
CA LYS A 61 3.50 -30.23 26.23
C LYS A 61 4.53 -30.62 25.17
N HIS A 62 5.31 -29.64 24.69
CA HIS A 62 6.49 -29.92 23.87
C HIS A 62 7.43 -30.85 24.64
N SER A 63 7.39 -32.12 24.25
CA SER A 63 8.34 -33.15 24.65
C SER A 63 9.61 -32.96 23.81
N GLU A 64 10.60 -32.27 24.37
CA GLU A 64 11.95 -32.26 23.82
C GLU A 64 12.48 -33.71 23.82
N ASN A 65 12.72 -34.28 22.64
CA ASN A 65 13.32 -35.60 22.34
C ASN A 65 12.39 -36.78 22.02
N ALA A 66 11.42 -36.59 21.12
CA ALA A 66 10.94 -37.70 20.29
C ALA A 66 10.74 -37.22 18.86
N SER A 67 11.48 -37.81 17.91
CA SER A 67 11.15 -37.76 16.49
C SER A 67 9.88 -38.58 16.26
N ASN A 68 8.75 -38.10 16.77
CA ASN A 68 7.44 -38.61 16.40
C ASN A 68 7.08 -37.95 15.08
N SER A 69 7.06 -38.74 14.00
CA SER A 69 6.31 -38.39 12.80
C SER A 69 4.84 -38.33 13.20
N TYR A 70 4.39 -37.15 13.66
CA TYR A 70 2.98 -36.86 13.72
C TYR A 70 2.43 -37.01 12.30
N ASP A 71 1.46 -37.90 12.13
CA ASP A 71 0.82 -38.13 10.82
C ASP A 71 0.03 -36.86 10.49
N VAL A 72 0.45 -36.17 9.43
CA VAL A 72 -0.17 -34.95 8.89
C VAL A 72 -1.70 -35.13 8.71
N ASN A 73 -2.14 -36.37 8.49
CA ASN A 73 -3.55 -36.71 8.32
C ASN A 73 -4.38 -36.58 9.61
N ASP A 74 -3.79 -36.80 10.79
CA ASP A 74 -4.54 -36.79 12.06
C ASP A 74 -4.90 -35.35 12.47
N SER A 75 -3.95 -34.42 12.35
CA SER A 75 -4.14 -32.99 12.66
C SER A 75 -5.17 -32.35 11.73
N LEU A 76 -5.04 -32.57 10.43
CA LEU A 76 -5.97 -32.04 9.44
C LEU A 76 -7.38 -32.63 9.61
N SER A 77 -7.50 -33.92 9.96
CA SER A 77 -8.80 -34.56 10.21
C SER A 77 -9.50 -33.95 11.43
N GLU A 78 -8.77 -33.66 12.50
CA GLU A 78 -9.32 -33.05 13.70
C GLU A 78 -9.82 -31.63 13.42
N VAL A 79 -9.02 -30.82 12.72
CA VAL A 79 -9.39 -29.46 12.34
C VAL A 79 -10.62 -29.42 11.44
N THR A 80 -10.67 -30.31 10.45
CA THR A 80 -11.83 -30.43 9.53
C THR A 80 -13.10 -30.79 10.30
N LYS A 81 -13.04 -31.78 11.20
CA LYS A 81 -14.19 -32.15 12.06
C LYS A 81 -14.65 -31.01 12.95
N GLY A 82 -13.70 -30.25 13.52
CA GLY A 82 -14.03 -29.11 14.35
C GLY A 82 -14.74 -28.01 13.57
N TYR A 83 -14.31 -27.74 12.33
CA TYR A 83 -14.97 -26.80 11.42
C TYR A 83 -16.39 -27.23 11.07
N ASP A 84 -16.60 -28.50 10.70
CA ASP A 84 -17.94 -29.03 10.38
C ASP A 84 -18.88 -29.00 11.58
N LEU A 85 -18.36 -29.20 12.80
CA LEU A 85 -19.15 -29.14 14.02
C LEU A 85 -19.78 -27.75 14.23
N LEU A 86 -19.17 -26.67 13.71
CA LEU A 86 -19.74 -25.32 13.81
C LEU A 86 -21.10 -25.24 13.12
N LYS A 87 -21.28 -25.93 11.98
CA LYS A 87 -22.54 -25.97 11.22
C LYS A 87 -23.70 -26.59 12.01
N SER A 88 -23.39 -27.45 12.98
CA SER A 88 -24.40 -28.05 13.87
C SER A 88 -24.80 -27.14 15.04
N LYS A 89 -23.98 -26.13 15.34
CA LYS A 89 -24.13 -25.28 16.53
C LYS A 89 -24.60 -23.87 16.21
N PHE A 90 -24.22 -23.36 15.05
CA PHE A 90 -24.45 -21.98 14.63
C PHE A 90 -25.16 -21.94 13.28
N SER A 91 -25.78 -20.80 12.96
CA SER A 91 -26.39 -20.56 11.65
C SER A 91 -26.30 -19.08 11.25
N GLY A 92 -26.53 -18.79 9.96
CA GLY A 92 -26.53 -17.43 9.43
C GLY A 92 -25.21 -16.70 9.67
N LYS A 93 -25.28 -15.41 10.06
CA LYS A 93 -24.11 -14.58 10.35
C LYS A 93 -23.24 -15.14 11.48
N SER A 94 -23.86 -15.64 12.56
CA SER A 94 -23.13 -16.21 13.70
C SER A 94 -22.29 -17.43 13.30
N LEU A 95 -22.76 -18.26 12.35
CA LEU A 95 -21.94 -19.35 11.82
C LEU A 95 -20.72 -18.81 11.06
N ARG A 96 -20.90 -17.78 10.24
CA ARG A 96 -19.80 -17.17 9.48
C ARG A 96 -18.72 -16.59 10.40
N ASP A 97 -19.13 -15.84 11.42
CA ASP A 97 -18.21 -15.24 12.38
C ASP A 97 -17.40 -16.33 13.13
N GLU A 98 -18.05 -17.40 13.58
CA GLU A 98 -17.40 -18.53 14.25
C GLU A 98 -16.50 -19.35 13.31
N GLN A 99 -16.88 -19.51 12.04
CA GLN A 99 -16.04 -20.15 11.03
C GLN A 99 -14.76 -19.35 10.80
N ILE A 100 -14.86 -18.03 10.69
CA ILE A 100 -13.71 -17.13 10.52
C ILE A 100 -12.78 -17.20 11.73
N GLU A 101 -13.33 -17.10 12.94
CA GLU A 101 -12.54 -17.18 14.18
C GLU A 101 -11.87 -18.55 14.30
N TYR A 102 -12.59 -19.63 13.99
CA TYR A 102 -12.06 -20.98 14.02
C TYR A 102 -10.86 -21.13 13.08
N ILE A 103 -10.99 -20.66 11.83
CA ILE A 103 -9.92 -20.71 10.83
C ILE A 103 -8.68 -19.98 11.35
N GLY A 104 -8.81 -18.73 11.79
CA GLY A 104 -7.68 -17.95 12.31
C GLY A 104 -6.98 -18.63 13.50
N ARG A 105 -7.74 -19.31 14.37
CA ARG A 105 -7.18 -20.04 15.52
C ARG A 105 -6.43 -21.30 15.11
N VAL A 106 -7.01 -22.13 14.25
CA VAL A 106 -6.40 -23.43 13.89
C VAL A 106 -5.19 -23.26 12.98
N THR A 107 -5.16 -22.25 12.12
CA THR A 107 -4.03 -21.99 11.22
C THR A 107 -2.72 -21.72 11.97
N ILE A 108 -2.76 -21.26 13.23
CA ILE A 108 -1.56 -21.05 14.06
C ILE A 108 -0.87 -22.38 14.41
N GLY A 109 -1.64 -23.47 14.49
CA GLY A 109 -1.13 -24.79 14.89
C GLY A 109 -0.80 -25.72 13.72
N LEU A 110 -1.12 -25.33 12.49
CA LEU A 110 -0.93 -26.15 11.30
C LEU A 110 0.40 -25.82 10.62
N SER A 111 1.03 -26.85 10.05
CA SER A 111 2.13 -26.65 9.11
C SER A 111 1.62 -25.93 7.85
N PRO A 112 2.49 -25.31 7.06
CA PRO A 112 2.03 -24.56 5.90
C PRO A 112 1.27 -25.37 4.86
N MET A 113 1.67 -26.64 4.63
CA MET A 113 0.95 -27.52 3.73
C MET A 113 -0.43 -27.91 4.28
N GLU A 114 -0.53 -28.16 5.60
CA GLU A 114 -1.83 -28.41 6.23
C GLU A 114 -2.74 -27.17 6.16
N ILE A 115 -2.19 -25.96 6.27
CA ILE A 115 -2.93 -24.72 6.04
C ILE A 115 -3.49 -24.70 4.62
N CYS A 116 -2.67 -24.97 3.59
CA CYS A 116 -3.13 -25.02 2.20
C CYS A 116 -4.27 -26.04 1.99
N LEU A 117 -4.11 -27.26 2.48
CA LEU A 117 -5.12 -28.31 2.37
C LEU A 117 -6.42 -27.97 3.11
N PHE A 118 -6.31 -27.39 4.31
CA PHE A 118 -7.47 -26.95 5.07
C PHE A 118 -8.19 -25.78 4.38
N LEU A 119 -7.45 -24.85 3.80
CA LEU A 119 -8.02 -23.72 3.08
C LEU A 119 -8.72 -24.14 1.79
N ASP A 120 -8.17 -25.10 1.04
CA ASP A 120 -8.87 -25.71 -0.09
C ASP A 120 -10.21 -26.30 0.34
N TYR A 121 -10.22 -27.03 1.47
CA TYR A 121 -11.44 -27.61 2.02
C TYR A 121 -12.52 -26.57 2.34
N VAL A 122 -12.16 -25.43 2.95
CA VAL A 122 -13.14 -24.42 3.36
C VAL A 122 -13.44 -23.36 2.30
N SER A 123 -12.60 -23.23 1.27
CA SER A 123 -12.68 -22.13 0.29
C SER A 123 -14.00 -22.08 -0.48
N ASP A 124 -14.54 -23.25 -0.85
CA ASP A 124 -15.81 -23.37 -1.58
C ASP A 124 -17.02 -22.89 -0.74
N GLU A 125 -16.91 -22.94 0.59
CA GLU A 125 -18.03 -22.62 1.49
C GLU A 125 -18.09 -21.15 1.89
N LEU A 126 -16.96 -20.45 1.86
CA LEU A 126 -16.80 -19.10 2.38
C LEU A 126 -16.97 -18.03 1.30
N GLY A 127 -16.74 -18.38 0.02
CA GLY A 127 -16.96 -17.46 -1.10
C GLY A 127 -16.15 -16.16 -0.91
N ASP A 128 -16.84 -15.02 -0.87
CA ASP A 128 -16.22 -13.69 -0.78
C ASP A 128 -15.60 -13.41 0.61
N ASP A 129 -16.04 -14.10 1.67
CA ASP A 129 -15.45 -13.96 3.02
C ASP A 129 -13.97 -14.43 3.07
N MET A 130 -13.51 -15.14 2.03
CA MET A 130 -12.12 -15.55 1.88
C MET A 130 -11.15 -14.37 1.76
N GLU A 131 -11.58 -13.20 1.28
CA GLU A 131 -10.72 -12.00 1.24
C GLU A 131 -10.35 -11.54 2.66
N ARG A 132 -11.33 -11.54 3.58
CA ARG A 132 -11.10 -11.19 4.99
C ARG A 132 -10.15 -12.16 5.67
N LEU A 133 -10.23 -13.43 5.28
CA LEU A 133 -9.37 -14.48 5.81
C LEU A 133 -7.96 -14.45 5.23
N ALA A 134 -7.76 -13.89 4.04
CA ALA A 134 -6.45 -13.85 3.40
C ALA A 134 -5.40 -13.16 4.29
N HIS A 135 -5.75 -12.07 4.98
CA HIS A 135 -4.83 -11.42 5.92
C HIS A 135 -4.46 -12.30 7.12
N LEU A 136 -5.42 -13.07 7.66
CA LEU A 136 -5.17 -14.02 8.75
C LEU A 136 -4.30 -15.19 8.28
N ILE A 137 -4.53 -15.66 7.06
CA ILE A 137 -3.76 -16.72 6.40
C ILE A 137 -2.35 -16.22 6.13
N GLY A 138 -2.19 -15.01 5.59
CA GLY A 138 -0.90 -14.34 5.42
C GLY A 138 -0.15 -14.24 6.75
N ALA A 139 -0.81 -13.79 7.81
CA ALA A 139 -0.22 -13.73 9.14
C ALA A 139 0.19 -15.11 9.67
N ALA A 140 -0.65 -16.14 9.52
CA ALA A 140 -0.32 -17.51 9.92
C ALA A 140 0.88 -18.06 9.11
N MET A 141 0.89 -17.82 7.80
CA MET A 141 2.00 -18.15 6.91
C MET A 141 3.28 -17.40 7.31
N SER A 142 3.19 -16.17 7.80
CA SER A 142 4.37 -15.43 8.28
C SER A 142 4.99 -16.03 9.53
N THR A 143 4.17 -16.66 10.38
CA THR A 143 4.63 -17.26 11.65
C THR A 143 5.27 -18.63 11.46
N ALA A 144 4.98 -19.31 10.35
CA ALA A 144 5.45 -20.68 10.07
C ALA A 144 6.87 -20.74 9.45
N ASP A 145 7.70 -19.75 9.75
CA ASP A 145 9.08 -19.60 9.31
C ASP A 145 9.26 -19.15 7.84
N SER A 146 10.34 -18.43 7.60
CA SER A 146 10.67 -17.69 6.37
C SER A 146 10.85 -18.56 5.10
N GLU A 147 10.59 -19.85 5.15
CA GLU A 147 10.76 -20.78 4.02
C GLU A 147 9.53 -20.81 3.09
N LEU A 148 8.43 -20.23 3.53
CA LEU A 148 7.13 -20.31 2.86
C LEU A 148 7.06 -19.66 1.48
N GLY A 149 7.59 -18.44 1.34
CA GLY A 149 7.66 -17.77 0.04
C GLY A 149 8.49 -18.55 -0.99
N ASN A 150 9.40 -19.42 -0.52
CA ASN A 150 10.30 -20.21 -1.35
C ASN A 150 9.84 -21.66 -1.55
N SER A 151 8.79 -22.12 -0.86
CA SER A 151 8.28 -23.47 -1.05
C SER A 151 7.61 -23.58 -2.42
N GLU A 152 8.21 -24.37 -3.31
CA GLU A 152 7.68 -24.60 -4.66
C GLU A 152 6.27 -25.21 -4.63
N GLU A 153 5.97 -26.04 -3.63
CA GLU A 153 4.67 -26.68 -3.48
C GLU A 153 3.57 -25.65 -3.17
N ILE A 154 3.89 -24.66 -2.34
CA ILE A 154 2.94 -23.61 -1.93
C ILE A 154 2.78 -22.58 -3.02
N GLN A 155 3.88 -22.23 -3.72
CA GLN A 155 3.80 -21.45 -4.95
C GLN A 155 2.88 -22.11 -5.98
N LYS A 156 3.01 -23.42 -6.20
CA LYS A 156 2.12 -24.20 -7.09
C LYS A 156 0.68 -24.17 -6.61
N TRP A 157 0.47 -24.35 -5.30
CA TRP A 157 -0.85 -24.32 -4.70
C TRP A 157 -1.54 -22.96 -4.90
N VAL A 158 -0.90 -21.85 -4.53
CA VAL A 158 -1.45 -20.50 -4.71
C VAL A 158 -1.81 -20.22 -6.17
N ILE A 159 -0.96 -20.64 -7.12
CA ILE A 159 -1.26 -20.49 -8.55
C ILE A 159 -2.48 -21.31 -8.97
N SER A 160 -2.71 -22.48 -8.35
CA SER A 160 -3.80 -23.41 -8.65
C SER A 160 -5.15 -23.05 -8.01
N VAL A 161 -5.19 -22.11 -7.06
CA VAL A 161 -6.42 -21.67 -6.40
C VAL A 161 -7.41 -21.16 -7.44
N LYS A 162 -8.61 -21.77 -7.47
CA LYS A 162 -9.64 -21.49 -8.48
C LYS A 162 -10.37 -20.17 -8.25
N SER A 163 -10.61 -19.81 -6.97
CA SER A 163 -11.30 -18.58 -6.61
C SER A 163 -10.40 -17.37 -6.94
N PRO A 164 -10.76 -16.51 -7.91
CA PRO A 164 -9.90 -15.40 -8.31
C PRO A 164 -9.68 -14.41 -7.17
N ILE A 165 -10.73 -14.12 -6.40
CA ILE A 165 -10.68 -13.20 -5.25
C ILE A 165 -9.69 -13.75 -4.21
N PHE A 166 -9.88 -15.01 -3.80
CA PHE A 166 -9.00 -15.62 -2.81
C PHE A 166 -7.55 -15.72 -3.30
N LYS A 167 -7.34 -16.12 -4.56
CA LYS A 167 -6.02 -16.18 -5.18
C LYS A 167 -5.33 -14.83 -5.19
N THR A 168 -6.01 -13.76 -5.58
CA THR A 168 -5.41 -12.40 -5.59
C THR A 168 -5.03 -11.93 -4.18
N ALA A 169 -5.83 -12.27 -3.18
CA ALA A 169 -5.54 -11.93 -1.79
C ALA A 169 -4.34 -12.75 -1.25
N LEU A 170 -4.28 -14.05 -1.55
CA LEU A 170 -3.13 -14.90 -1.24
C LEU A 170 -1.85 -14.42 -1.93
N LEU A 171 -1.92 -14.00 -3.19
CA LEU A 171 -0.77 -13.48 -3.92
C LEU A 171 -0.21 -12.22 -3.27
N ARG A 172 -1.07 -11.30 -2.81
CA ARG A 172 -0.64 -10.13 -2.04
C ARG A 172 0.07 -10.54 -0.74
N GLU A 173 -0.51 -11.43 0.04
CA GLU A 173 0.13 -11.89 1.28
C GLU A 173 1.44 -12.65 1.00
N MET A 174 1.47 -13.49 -0.03
CA MET A 174 2.70 -14.12 -0.49
C MET A 174 3.77 -13.09 -0.84
N GLY A 175 3.41 -11.98 -1.48
CA GLY A 175 4.32 -10.86 -1.71
C GLY A 175 4.89 -10.33 -0.40
N ARG A 176 4.02 -9.98 0.56
CA ARG A 176 4.42 -9.42 1.88
C ARG A 176 5.39 -10.32 2.63
N TYR A 177 5.16 -11.63 2.55
CA TYR A 177 5.96 -12.63 3.24
C TYR A 177 6.96 -13.33 2.33
N TYR A 178 7.14 -12.85 1.09
CA TYR A 178 8.12 -13.40 0.17
C TYR A 178 9.48 -13.17 0.79
N SER A 179 9.96 -14.22 1.43
CA SER A 179 11.20 -14.26 2.14
C SER A 179 12.27 -14.52 1.09
N GLY A 180 12.71 -13.43 0.50
CA GLY A 180 14.13 -13.35 0.33
C GLY A 180 14.75 -13.14 1.67
N VAL A 181 15.63 -14.06 2.07
CA VAL A 181 16.90 -13.65 2.66
C VAL A 181 17.30 -12.37 1.91
N ALA A 182 17.43 -11.24 2.59
CA ALA A 182 17.53 -9.91 1.99
C ALA A 182 18.30 -9.94 0.66
N GLY A 183 17.59 -9.82 -0.47
CA GLY A 183 18.16 -9.97 -1.82
C GLY A 183 17.71 -11.18 -2.67
N SER A 184 16.80 -12.07 -2.23
CA SER A 184 16.28 -13.07 -3.18
C SER A 184 15.41 -12.42 -4.25
N ASP A 185 15.63 -12.79 -5.50
CA ASP A 185 14.84 -12.34 -6.63
C ASP A 185 13.42 -12.94 -6.58
N PRO A 186 12.34 -12.12 -6.52
CA PRO A 186 10.98 -12.64 -6.62
C PRO A 186 10.61 -13.03 -8.06
N MET A 187 11.45 -12.71 -9.06
CA MET A 187 11.20 -12.98 -10.47
C MET A 187 10.84 -14.44 -10.79
N PRO A 188 11.52 -15.47 -10.22
CA PRO A 188 11.20 -16.86 -10.54
C PRO A 188 9.77 -17.25 -10.18
N PHE A 189 9.18 -16.66 -9.13
CA PHE A 189 7.77 -16.88 -8.79
C PHE A 189 6.85 -15.94 -9.59
N TYR A 190 7.21 -14.66 -9.71
CA TYR A 190 6.49 -13.67 -10.50
C TYR A 190 6.21 -14.15 -11.94
N GLN A 191 7.20 -14.75 -12.59
CA GLN A 191 7.07 -15.28 -13.96
C GLN A 191 6.14 -16.50 -14.08
N LYS A 192 5.87 -17.19 -12.97
CA LYS A 192 4.90 -18.30 -12.96
C LYS A 192 3.45 -17.80 -12.87
N ILE A 193 3.24 -16.56 -12.43
CA ILE A 193 1.91 -15.95 -12.37
C ILE A 193 1.48 -15.57 -13.79
N SER A 194 0.34 -16.10 -14.22
CA SER A 194 -0.09 -15.99 -15.63
C SER A 194 -0.82 -14.69 -15.94
N LEU A 195 -1.61 -14.15 -15.00
CA LEU A 195 -2.40 -12.95 -15.22
C LEU A 195 -1.68 -11.71 -14.71
N GLU A 196 -1.77 -10.61 -15.46
CA GLU A 196 -1.11 -9.36 -15.09
C GLU A 196 -1.70 -8.73 -13.81
N SER A 197 -3.03 -8.79 -13.66
CA SER A 197 -3.69 -8.34 -12.43
C SER A 197 -3.30 -9.14 -11.18
N GLU A 198 -2.91 -10.41 -11.33
CA GLU A 198 -2.43 -11.27 -10.26
C GLU A 198 -0.98 -10.92 -9.89
N LYS A 199 -0.15 -10.66 -10.90
CA LYS A 199 1.23 -10.17 -10.76
C LYS A 199 1.28 -8.85 -10.01
N ASP A 200 0.40 -7.91 -10.35
CA ASP A 200 0.26 -6.62 -9.68
C ASP A 200 -0.03 -6.79 -8.18
N ARG A 201 -0.89 -7.76 -7.82
CA ARG A 201 -1.25 -8.02 -6.43
C ARG A 201 -0.08 -8.60 -5.65
N PHE A 202 0.66 -9.53 -6.25
CA PHE A 202 1.88 -10.07 -5.65
C PHE A 202 2.92 -8.97 -5.43
N LEU A 203 3.20 -8.14 -6.45
CA LEU A 203 4.13 -7.03 -6.33
C LEU A 203 3.69 -6.04 -5.25
N ALA A 204 2.41 -5.68 -5.21
CA ALA A 204 1.88 -4.76 -4.19
C ALA A 204 2.20 -5.25 -2.78
N GLY A 205 1.96 -6.54 -2.51
CA GLY A 205 2.33 -7.13 -1.24
C GLY A 205 3.83 -7.15 -0.98
N PHE A 206 4.63 -7.53 -1.99
CA PHE A 206 6.08 -7.57 -1.91
C PHE A 206 6.66 -6.21 -1.53
N ILE A 207 6.13 -5.14 -2.12
CA ILE A 207 6.56 -3.79 -1.83
C ILE A 207 6.12 -3.33 -0.44
N GLU A 208 4.90 -3.66 -0.01
CA GLU A 208 4.38 -3.36 1.33
C GLU A 208 5.27 -3.93 2.45
N LYS A 209 6.06 -4.97 2.19
CA LYS A 209 7.03 -5.53 3.15
C LYS A 209 8.12 -4.55 3.56
N PHE A 210 8.53 -3.64 2.68
CA PHE A 210 9.77 -2.87 2.82
C PHE A 210 9.56 -1.48 3.44
N THR A 211 8.62 -1.35 4.38
CA THR A 211 8.31 -0.08 5.06
C THR A 211 9.51 0.57 5.77
N GLY A 212 10.58 -0.18 6.03
CA GLY A 212 11.82 0.32 6.66
C GLY A 212 13.05 0.45 5.75
N ASP A 213 13.09 -0.20 4.59
CA ASP A 213 14.17 -0.08 3.59
C ASP A 213 13.58 0.17 2.22
N VAL A 214 13.28 1.43 1.98
CA VAL A 214 12.54 1.91 0.81
C VAL A 214 13.38 1.82 -0.49
N ARG A 215 14.70 1.60 -0.39
CA ARG A 215 15.59 1.43 -1.54
C ARG A 215 15.22 0.20 -2.37
N SER A 216 15.00 -0.92 -1.68
CA SER A 216 14.71 -2.21 -2.32
C SER A 216 13.40 -2.18 -3.13
N PRO A 217 12.26 -1.68 -2.62
CA PRO A 217 11.02 -1.52 -3.37
C PRO A 217 11.16 -0.85 -4.70
N ILE A 218 11.87 0.27 -4.75
CA ILE A 218 11.85 1.11 -5.94
C ILE A 218 12.80 0.57 -7.00
N GLU A 219 13.95 0.03 -6.59
CA GLU A 219 14.81 -0.76 -7.49
C GLU A 219 14.03 -1.94 -8.10
N TRP A 220 13.25 -2.65 -7.29
CA TRP A 220 12.38 -3.72 -7.77
C TRP A 220 11.25 -3.19 -8.67
N LEU A 221 10.64 -2.07 -8.31
CA LEU A 221 9.57 -1.45 -9.09
C LEU A 221 10.06 -1.01 -10.47
N ILE A 222 11.24 -0.41 -10.58
CA ILE A 222 11.84 -0.07 -11.87
C ILE A 222 12.16 -1.35 -12.64
N LYS A 223 12.69 -2.38 -11.99
CA LYS A 223 13.01 -3.67 -12.62
C LYS A 223 11.77 -4.43 -13.10
N PHE A 224 10.61 -4.26 -12.45
CA PHE A 224 9.40 -5.06 -12.68
C PHE A 224 8.24 -4.31 -13.33
N SER A 225 8.29 -2.99 -13.41
CA SER A 225 7.27 -2.24 -14.13
C SER A 225 7.37 -2.65 -15.60
N PRO A 226 6.33 -3.27 -16.21
CA PRO A 226 6.29 -3.42 -17.64
C PRO A 226 6.45 -2.04 -18.30
N GLU A 227 7.14 -1.99 -19.44
CA GLU A 227 7.40 -0.74 -20.19
C GLU A 227 6.10 -0.02 -20.61
N SER A 228 4.94 -0.66 -20.46
CA SER A 228 3.62 -0.11 -20.76
C SER A 228 2.55 -0.65 -19.80
N GLY A 229 1.86 0.23 -19.08
CA GLY A 229 0.71 -0.12 -18.24
C GLY A 229 0.39 0.91 -17.13
N GLU A 230 -0.86 0.90 -16.66
CA GLU A 230 -1.24 1.61 -15.44
C GLU A 230 -0.78 0.81 -14.21
N HIS A 231 -0.18 1.48 -13.22
CA HIS A 231 0.30 0.84 -12.00
C HIS A 231 -0.30 1.49 -10.74
N PRO A 232 -1.60 1.31 -10.46
CA PRO A 232 -2.26 1.96 -9.34
C PRO A 232 -1.66 1.61 -7.98
N GLN A 233 -1.12 0.39 -7.82
CA GLN A 233 -0.49 -0.04 -6.57
C GLN A 233 0.89 0.62 -6.39
N LEU A 234 1.64 0.78 -7.47
CA LEU A 234 2.93 1.50 -7.46
C LEU A 234 2.75 2.95 -7.04
N ILE A 235 1.75 3.63 -7.61
CA ILE A 235 1.37 4.98 -7.20
C ILE A 235 1.07 5.04 -5.70
N LYS A 236 0.31 4.06 -5.19
CA LYS A 236 -0.02 3.98 -3.76
C LYS A 236 1.23 3.83 -2.89
N VAL A 237 2.20 3.01 -3.30
CA VAL A 237 3.47 2.86 -2.59
C VAL A 237 4.23 4.18 -2.56
N ILE A 238 4.42 4.80 -3.72
CA ILE A 238 5.19 6.05 -3.86
C ILE A 238 4.60 7.14 -2.97
N LYS A 239 3.26 7.27 -2.95
CA LYS A 239 2.57 8.24 -2.09
C LYS A 239 2.83 7.99 -0.60
N ASN A 240 2.94 6.73 -0.18
CA ASN A 240 3.15 6.33 1.21
C ASN A 240 4.62 6.23 1.64
N LEU A 241 5.58 6.60 0.78
CA LEU A 241 6.99 6.61 1.18
C LEU A 241 7.21 7.61 2.33
N PRO A 242 8.11 7.32 3.29
CA PRO A 242 8.52 8.31 4.29
C PRO A 242 9.08 9.58 3.62
N GLU A 243 8.85 10.76 4.20
CA GLU A 243 9.42 12.02 3.72
C GLU A 243 10.96 12.01 3.77
N SER A 244 11.54 11.28 4.73
CA SER A 244 12.99 11.11 4.84
C SER A 244 13.60 10.25 3.74
N TYR A 245 12.80 9.75 2.80
CA TYR A 245 13.30 8.92 1.73
C TYR A 245 14.01 9.76 0.66
N ASP A 246 15.21 9.33 0.31
CA ASP A 246 16.03 9.96 -0.72
C ASP A 246 15.55 9.53 -2.10
N ILE A 247 14.50 10.20 -2.57
CA ILE A 247 13.88 9.95 -3.88
C ILE A 247 14.89 10.28 -4.99
N SER A 248 15.89 11.13 -4.75
CA SER A 248 16.97 11.46 -5.70
C SER A 248 17.88 10.26 -5.99
N LYS A 249 17.83 9.19 -5.17
CA LYS A 249 18.43 7.89 -5.53
C LYS A 249 17.60 7.09 -6.54
N ILE A 250 16.29 7.32 -6.64
CA ILE A 250 15.42 6.63 -7.62
C ILE A 250 15.87 6.96 -9.04
N SER A 251 16.17 8.22 -9.32
CA SER A 251 16.67 8.65 -10.63
C SER A 251 18.04 8.04 -10.95
N GLN A 252 18.87 7.77 -9.95
CA GLN A 252 20.18 7.12 -10.11
C GLN A 252 20.09 5.65 -10.54
N TYR A 253 18.99 4.94 -10.21
CA TYR A 253 18.75 3.57 -10.69
C TYR A 253 18.21 3.53 -12.13
N SER A 254 18.07 4.68 -12.77
CA SER A 254 17.45 4.81 -14.08
C SER A 254 18.37 5.36 -15.15
N SER A 255 19.67 5.01 -15.10
CA SER A 255 20.61 5.33 -16.18
C SER A 255 20.08 4.92 -17.56
N GLU A 256 19.18 3.93 -17.58
CA GLU A 256 18.16 3.76 -18.61
C GLU A 256 16.79 3.74 -17.90
N ASN A 257 15.80 4.46 -18.43
CA ASN A 257 14.37 4.15 -18.30
C ASN A 257 13.45 4.74 -17.19
N VAL A 258 13.75 5.87 -16.50
CA VAL A 258 12.61 6.64 -15.88
C VAL A 258 11.65 7.14 -16.97
N ASN A 259 12.15 7.42 -18.17
CA ASN A 259 11.34 7.74 -19.34
C ASN A 259 10.41 6.58 -19.78
N SER A 260 10.67 5.35 -19.34
CA SER A 260 9.79 4.18 -19.60
C SER A 260 8.74 3.95 -18.53
N LEU A 261 8.80 4.66 -17.40
CA LEU A 261 7.72 4.61 -16.42
C LEU A 261 6.47 5.22 -17.02
N SER A 262 5.30 4.72 -16.63
CA SER A 262 4.03 5.36 -17.00
C SER A 262 3.92 6.75 -16.35
N ASP A 263 3.18 7.64 -17.01
CA ASP A 263 3.12 9.04 -16.61
C ASP A 263 2.48 9.23 -15.22
N ASP A 264 1.56 8.36 -14.83
CA ASP A 264 0.98 8.38 -13.49
C ASP A 264 2.01 8.04 -12.39
N VAL A 265 2.94 7.13 -12.68
CA VAL A 265 4.03 6.76 -11.78
C VAL A 265 5.03 7.91 -11.69
N LYS A 266 5.39 8.52 -12.83
CA LYS A 266 6.22 9.74 -12.85
C LYS A 266 5.57 10.84 -12.03
N GLY A 267 4.26 11.06 -12.20
CA GLY A 267 3.49 12.05 -11.45
C GLY A 267 3.50 11.80 -9.95
N ALA A 268 3.32 10.55 -9.52
CA ALA A 268 3.42 10.18 -8.11
C ALA A 268 4.83 10.42 -7.53
N LEU A 269 5.88 10.06 -8.28
CA LEU A 269 7.28 10.27 -7.87
C LEU A 269 7.61 11.75 -7.72
N ILE A 270 7.24 12.56 -8.70
CA ILE A 270 7.49 14.00 -8.69
C ILE A 270 6.68 14.69 -7.61
N GLY A 271 5.40 14.33 -7.45
CA GLY A 271 4.58 14.82 -6.35
C GLY A 271 5.23 14.58 -4.99
N LYS A 272 5.91 13.44 -4.81
CA LYS A 272 6.65 13.13 -3.59
C LYS A 272 7.99 13.88 -3.50
N TRP A 273 8.75 13.99 -4.60
CA TRP A 273 9.99 14.79 -4.65
C TRP A 273 9.74 16.24 -4.29
N VAL A 274 8.64 16.82 -4.77
CA VAL A 274 8.33 18.23 -4.54
C VAL A 274 8.24 18.56 -3.05
N ASP A 275 7.79 17.61 -2.23
CA ASP A 275 7.71 17.77 -0.77
C ASP A 275 9.09 17.68 -0.08
N THR A 276 10.06 16.94 -0.67
CA THR A 276 11.31 16.56 0.03
C THR A 276 12.58 17.17 -0.60
N ASP A 277 12.62 17.29 -1.92
CA ASP A 277 13.71 17.82 -2.74
C ASP A 277 13.14 18.43 -4.05
N PRO A 278 12.56 19.65 -3.98
CA PRO A 278 11.96 20.31 -5.14
C PRO A 278 12.96 20.62 -6.25
N VAL A 279 14.27 20.72 -5.94
CA VAL A 279 15.33 20.95 -6.93
C VAL A 279 15.55 19.69 -7.77
N ALA A 280 15.58 18.51 -7.16
CA ALA A 280 15.66 17.26 -7.90
C ALA A 280 14.43 17.04 -8.79
N ALA A 281 13.21 17.32 -8.31
CA ALA A 281 12.00 17.28 -9.14
C ALA A 281 12.08 18.23 -10.33
N ALA A 282 12.52 19.47 -10.10
CA ALA A 282 12.66 20.47 -11.14
C ALA A 282 13.67 20.05 -12.21
N ASN A 283 14.84 19.56 -11.80
CA ASN A 283 15.86 19.04 -12.72
C ASN A 283 15.36 17.84 -13.53
N PHE A 284 14.57 16.98 -12.90
CA PHE A 284 13.95 15.85 -13.58
C PHE A 284 12.97 16.32 -14.68
N LEU A 285 12.11 17.28 -14.36
CA LEU A 285 11.17 17.87 -15.33
C LEU A 285 11.88 18.61 -16.46
N ALA A 286 12.96 19.33 -16.16
CA ALA A 286 13.77 20.01 -17.16
C ALA A 286 14.39 19.04 -18.20
N GLY A 287 14.70 17.80 -17.78
CA GLY A 287 15.20 16.74 -18.66
C GLY A 287 14.11 15.93 -19.37
N SER A 288 12.83 16.14 -19.04
CA SER A 288 11.70 15.37 -19.56
C SER A 288 11.16 15.94 -20.89
N LYS A 289 10.39 15.14 -21.62
CA LYS A 289 9.62 15.66 -22.78
C LYS A 289 8.56 16.64 -22.30
N ILE A 290 8.23 17.63 -23.15
CA ILE A 290 7.24 18.67 -22.85
C ILE A 290 5.89 18.05 -22.46
N SER A 291 5.40 17.09 -23.25
CA SER A 291 4.14 16.38 -23.00
C SER A 291 4.07 15.72 -21.62
N ASP A 292 5.18 15.10 -21.20
CA ASP A 292 5.26 14.39 -19.93
C ASP A 292 5.24 15.40 -18.78
N ALA A 293 5.99 16.49 -18.91
CA ALA A 293 6.01 17.58 -17.93
C ALA A 293 4.63 18.21 -17.76
N GLU A 294 3.93 18.53 -18.86
CA GLU A 294 2.57 19.08 -18.85
C GLU A 294 1.58 18.17 -18.12
N GLN A 295 1.57 16.88 -18.45
CA GLN A 295 0.65 15.91 -17.84
C GLN A 295 0.91 15.73 -16.33
N ILE A 296 2.19 15.66 -15.95
CA ILE A 296 2.62 15.57 -14.56
C ILE A 296 2.16 16.81 -13.79
N LEU A 297 2.43 18.00 -14.31
CA LEU A 297 2.02 19.26 -13.68
C LEU A 297 0.51 19.39 -13.59
N GLY A 298 -0.22 18.97 -14.63
CA GLY A 298 -1.69 18.91 -14.63
C GLY A 298 -2.24 18.07 -13.47
N SER A 299 -1.66 16.89 -13.25
CA SER A 299 -2.03 16.01 -12.13
C SER A 299 -1.74 16.64 -10.76
N MET A 300 -0.62 17.35 -10.64
CA MET A 300 -0.23 18.06 -9.42
C MET A 300 -1.11 19.27 -9.14
N MET A 301 -1.45 20.06 -10.17
CA MET A 301 -2.36 21.20 -10.05
C MET A 301 -3.73 20.79 -9.53
N SER A 302 -4.23 19.65 -10.01
CA SER A 302 -5.53 19.10 -9.62
C SER A 302 -5.56 18.59 -8.17
N SER A 303 -4.40 18.24 -7.60
CA SER A 303 -4.31 17.62 -6.28
C SER A 303 -3.81 18.58 -5.19
N SER A 304 -2.87 19.48 -5.50
CA SER A 304 -2.29 20.42 -4.54
C SER A 304 -1.47 21.53 -5.23
N SER A 305 -2.14 22.53 -5.80
CA SER A 305 -1.50 23.63 -6.56
C SER A 305 -0.42 24.39 -5.76
N GLU A 306 -0.57 24.52 -4.44
CA GLU A 306 0.39 25.18 -3.55
C GLU A 306 1.76 24.49 -3.51
N LYS A 307 1.79 23.16 -3.72
CA LYS A 307 3.04 22.39 -3.76
C LYS A 307 3.88 22.71 -5.00
N LEU A 308 3.30 23.33 -6.02
CA LEU A 308 4.05 23.67 -7.23
C LEU A 308 4.94 24.91 -7.04
N LEU A 309 4.74 25.72 -6.00
CA LEU A 309 5.55 26.94 -5.80
C LEU A 309 7.04 26.66 -5.53
N PRO A 310 7.41 25.74 -4.61
CA PRO A 310 8.81 25.37 -4.41
C PRO A 310 9.43 24.76 -5.68
N LEU A 311 8.64 23.99 -6.44
CA LEU A 311 9.07 23.40 -7.71
C LEU A 311 9.38 24.47 -8.76
N MET A 312 8.45 25.41 -8.99
CA MET A 312 8.63 26.50 -9.97
C MET A 312 9.84 27.37 -9.63
N SER A 313 10.05 27.62 -8.34
CA SER A 313 11.19 28.41 -7.85
C SER A 313 12.54 27.72 -8.12
N ALA A 314 12.56 26.38 -8.08
CA ALA A 314 13.75 25.58 -8.33
C ALA A 314 13.98 25.27 -9.82
N TRP A 315 12.95 25.40 -10.67
CA TRP A 315 13.04 25.08 -12.09
C TRP A 315 13.78 26.16 -12.87
N GLU A 316 14.81 25.75 -13.61
CA GLU A 316 15.48 26.60 -14.58
C GLU A 316 14.51 27.18 -15.62
N ASN A 317 14.82 28.40 -16.06
CA ASN A 317 14.01 29.12 -17.03
C ASN A 317 14.05 28.43 -18.40
N THR A 318 13.02 27.65 -18.66
CA THR A 318 12.83 26.84 -19.87
C THR A 318 11.43 27.10 -20.44
N PRO A 319 11.19 26.89 -21.75
CA PRO A 319 9.84 27.00 -22.31
C PRO A 319 8.79 26.18 -21.56
N GLN A 320 9.18 24.98 -21.07
CA GLN A 320 8.35 24.10 -20.25
C GLN A 320 7.90 24.76 -18.96
N LYS A 321 8.79 25.52 -18.30
CA LYS A 321 8.47 26.28 -17.09
C LYS A 321 7.48 27.40 -17.40
N ASP A 322 7.64 28.09 -18.52
CA ASP A 322 6.73 29.16 -18.92
C ASP A 322 5.31 28.62 -19.19
N ASP A 323 5.21 27.49 -19.89
CA ASP A 323 3.93 26.81 -20.13
C ASP A 323 3.30 26.31 -18.81
N ALA A 324 4.11 25.77 -17.89
CA ALA A 324 3.67 25.38 -16.56
C ALA A 324 3.10 26.56 -15.76
N ILE A 325 3.83 27.69 -15.76
CA ILE A 325 3.41 28.92 -15.09
C ILE A 325 2.12 29.44 -15.71
N SER A 326 1.99 29.42 -17.03
CA SER A 326 0.76 29.86 -17.73
C SER A 326 -0.49 29.11 -17.22
N HIS A 327 -0.40 27.79 -17.07
CA HIS A 327 -1.50 27.00 -16.50
C HIS A 327 -1.77 27.33 -15.02
N LEU A 328 -0.72 27.54 -14.22
CA LEU A 328 -0.86 27.92 -12.81
C LEU A 328 -1.50 29.30 -12.63
N LEU A 329 -1.13 30.25 -13.49
CA LEU A 329 -1.67 31.60 -13.50
C LEU A 329 -3.18 31.58 -13.65
N GLN A 330 -3.72 30.79 -14.59
CA GLN A 330 -5.17 30.70 -14.78
C GLN A 330 -5.91 30.26 -13.51
N ASN A 331 -5.34 29.32 -12.75
CA ASN A 331 -5.91 28.88 -11.47
C ASN A 331 -5.78 29.93 -10.37
N PHE A 332 -4.61 30.56 -10.22
CA PHE A 332 -4.36 31.50 -9.12
C PHE A 332 -4.92 32.90 -9.37
N THR A 333 -5.13 33.32 -10.61
CA THR A 333 -5.66 34.67 -10.93
C THR A 333 -6.98 34.94 -10.22
N ILE A 334 -7.85 33.93 -10.16
CA ILE A 334 -9.16 34.05 -9.53
C ILE A 334 -9.04 34.03 -7.99
N HIS A 335 -8.21 33.15 -7.43
CA HIS A 335 -8.19 32.88 -5.98
C HIS A 335 -7.12 33.64 -5.18
N SER A 336 -5.98 33.94 -5.80
CA SER A 336 -4.84 34.62 -5.21
C SER A 336 -4.06 35.38 -6.30
N PRO A 337 -4.61 36.52 -6.79
CA PRO A 337 -4.01 37.25 -7.91
C PRO A 337 -2.61 37.79 -7.61
N GLN A 338 -2.28 38.08 -6.34
CA GLN A 338 -0.92 38.44 -5.94
C GLN A 338 0.07 37.30 -6.20
N LEU A 339 -0.28 36.07 -5.81
CA LEU A 339 0.59 34.91 -6.05
C LEU A 339 0.71 34.61 -7.54
N ALA A 340 -0.39 34.75 -8.29
CA ALA A 340 -0.36 34.66 -9.75
C ALA A 340 0.65 35.68 -10.32
N TRP A 341 0.56 36.95 -9.91
CA TRP A 341 1.50 37.98 -10.35
C TRP A 341 2.97 37.60 -10.09
N GLU A 342 3.28 37.15 -8.87
CA GLU A 342 4.62 36.70 -8.48
C GLU A 342 5.12 35.51 -9.30
N LEU A 343 4.25 34.57 -9.67
CA LEU A 343 4.58 33.46 -10.57
C LEU A 343 4.83 33.93 -12.00
N GLY A 344 3.98 34.81 -12.54
CA GLY A 344 4.12 35.34 -13.89
C GLY A 344 5.45 36.07 -14.09
N LEU A 345 5.93 36.78 -13.07
CA LEU A 345 7.25 37.42 -13.10
C LEU A 345 8.43 36.46 -13.31
N GLN A 346 8.25 35.17 -13.04
CA GLN A 346 9.28 34.14 -13.24
C GLN A 346 9.35 33.61 -14.67
N MET A 347 8.38 33.95 -15.52
CA MET A 347 8.36 33.52 -16.93
C MET A 347 9.53 34.13 -17.69
N SER A 348 10.17 33.35 -18.56
CA SER A 348 11.32 33.79 -19.35
C SER A 348 10.92 34.55 -20.62
N ASN A 349 9.86 34.10 -21.29
CA ASN A 349 9.30 34.74 -22.47
C ASN A 349 8.61 36.06 -22.08
N ALA A 350 9.20 37.19 -22.51
CA ALA A 350 8.72 38.52 -22.16
C ALA A 350 7.32 38.85 -22.70
N GLU A 351 7.02 38.42 -23.92
CA GLU A 351 5.73 38.68 -24.57
C GLU A 351 4.60 37.92 -23.87
N ASN A 352 4.80 36.62 -23.62
CA ASN A 352 3.83 35.81 -22.87
C ASN A 352 3.68 36.31 -21.43
N ARG A 353 4.78 36.70 -20.79
CA ARG A 353 4.78 37.26 -19.43
C ARG A 353 3.93 38.52 -19.36
N GLU A 354 4.14 39.47 -20.26
CA GLU A 354 3.38 40.73 -20.29
C GLU A 354 1.90 40.47 -20.53
N LEU A 355 1.57 39.61 -21.51
CA LEU A 355 0.19 39.23 -21.81
C LEU A 355 -0.53 38.66 -20.58
N LEU A 356 0.06 37.66 -19.92
CA LEU A 356 -0.59 37.00 -18.79
C LEU A 356 -0.61 37.87 -17.53
N LEU A 357 0.44 38.67 -17.28
CA LEU A 357 0.43 39.63 -16.17
C LEU A 357 -0.65 40.71 -16.37
N THR A 358 -0.91 41.10 -17.62
CA THR A 358 -2.03 42.01 -17.94
C THR A 358 -3.38 41.42 -17.52
N GLU A 359 -3.61 40.14 -17.82
CA GLU A 359 -4.84 39.44 -17.40
C GLU A 359 -4.94 39.36 -15.87
N VAL A 360 -3.84 38.98 -15.20
CA VAL A 360 -3.77 38.94 -13.72
C VAL A 360 -4.07 40.31 -13.13
N TYR A 361 -3.50 41.38 -13.69
CA TYR A 361 -3.71 42.74 -13.20
C TYR A 361 -5.19 43.13 -13.21
N TYR A 362 -5.89 42.92 -14.32
CA TYR A 362 -7.30 43.32 -14.40
C TYR A 362 -8.14 42.57 -13.36
N GLU A 363 -7.94 41.26 -13.23
CA GLU A 363 -8.62 40.42 -12.25
C GLU A 363 -8.23 40.76 -10.79
N TRP A 364 -7.00 41.19 -10.56
CA TRP A 364 -6.55 41.67 -9.25
C TRP A 364 -7.19 43.02 -8.92
N ALA A 365 -7.21 43.95 -9.88
CA ALA A 365 -7.69 45.30 -9.69
C ALA A 365 -9.19 45.35 -9.37
N GLU A 366 -9.98 44.39 -9.86
CA GLU A 366 -11.38 44.21 -9.47
C GLU A 366 -11.56 43.92 -7.97
N LYS A 367 -10.57 43.26 -7.33
CA LYS A 367 -10.61 42.85 -5.93
C LYS A 367 -9.87 43.80 -5.01
N ASN A 368 -8.71 44.29 -5.44
CA ASN A 368 -7.83 45.17 -4.69
C ASN A 368 -6.98 46.02 -5.65
N LYS A 369 -7.55 47.15 -6.07
CA LYS A 369 -6.94 48.06 -7.03
C LYS A 369 -5.62 48.67 -6.56
N GLU A 370 -5.51 49.02 -5.28
CA GLU A 370 -4.32 49.70 -4.75
C GLU A 370 -3.07 48.81 -4.88
N ASP A 371 -3.16 47.55 -4.47
CA ASP A 371 -2.04 46.60 -4.57
C ASP A 371 -1.74 46.22 -6.03
N ALA A 372 -2.78 46.04 -6.86
CA ALA A 372 -2.62 45.74 -8.27
C ALA A 372 -1.91 46.87 -9.03
N ASP A 373 -2.34 48.12 -8.83
CA ASP A 373 -1.71 49.32 -9.43
C ASP A 373 -0.26 49.47 -8.94
N ALA A 374 0.00 49.24 -7.65
CA ALA A 374 1.37 49.29 -7.11
C ALA A 374 2.29 48.23 -7.75
N ALA A 375 1.80 47.00 -7.94
CA ALA A 375 2.54 45.93 -8.60
C ALA A 375 2.79 46.23 -10.09
N TRP A 376 1.76 46.75 -10.79
CA TRP A 376 1.83 47.14 -12.20
C TRP A 376 2.87 48.24 -12.45
N ASN A 377 2.78 49.33 -11.67
CA ASN A 377 3.72 50.46 -11.80
C ASN A 377 5.16 50.03 -11.54
N LYS A 378 5.39 49.16 -10.54
CA LYS A 378 6.70 48.59 -10.26
C LYS A 378 7.26 47.78 -11.44
N PHE A 379 6.42 47.08 -12.18
CA PHE A 379 6.84 46.26 -13.32
C PHE A 379 7.16 47.08 -14.57
N PHE A 380 6.37 48.12 -14.87
CA PHE A 380 6.60 49.00 -16.03
C PHE A 380 7.52 50.20 -15.75
N GLY A 381 7.85 50.47 -14.48
CA GLY A 381 8.83 51.48 -14.09
C GLY A 381 8.33 52.93 -14.12
N GLU A 382 7.05 53.17 -13.81
CA GLU A 382 6.51 54.50 -13.49
C GLU A 382 6.63 54.80 -11.99
#